data_AF-A0A378J146-F1
#
_entry.id   AF-A0A378J146-F1
#
_cell.length_a   1.000
_cell.length_b   1.000
_cell.length_c   1.000
_cell.angle_alpha   90.00
_cell.angle_beta   90.00
_cell.angle_gamma   90.00
#
_symmetry.space_group_name_H-M   'P 1'
#
loop_
_entity.id
_entity.type
_entity.pdbx_description
1 polymer ?
#
loop_
_entity_poly.entity_id
_entity_poly.type
_entity_poly.pdbx_seq_one_letter_code
_entity_poly.pdbx_strand_id
1 'polypeptide(L)'
;MRKVILLATLLFTGQLTYALEVMVCVSFSMPQTLLEATLKEAADYQIPVVLNGLIDNSMAKTAERLMTLSRDIPNLTLQIDPTAFERFGIQQVPALVVAEGHRFDVLYGNLRLKEGLYRLVEGDAGLTNAFVRSLTHD
;
A
#
# COMPACT_ATOMS: atom_id res chain seq x y z
N MET A 1 -63.14 -1.88 4.12
CA MET A 1 -62.00 -1.75 3.18
C MET A 1 -61.00 -0.78 3.77
N ARG A 2 -59.88 -1.29 4.30
CA ARG A 2 -58.73 -0.53 4.84
C ARG A 2 -57.69 -1.59 5.25
N LYS A 3 -56.80 -1.98 4.33
CA LYS A 3 -55.59 -2.73 4.67
C LYS A 3 -54.39 -1.84 4.36
N VAL A 4 -53.71 -1.55 5.45
CA VAL A 4 -52.61 -0.61 5.65
C VAL A 4 -51.42 -0.97 4.76
N ILE A 5 -50.79 0.08 4.25
CA ILE A 5 -49.54 0.11 3.49
C ILE A 5 -48.46 -0.67 4.25
N LEU A 6 -47.99 -1.78 3.67
CA LEU A 6 -46.85 -2.55 4.15
C LEU A 6 -45.56 -1.90 3.61
N LEU A 7 -45.18 -0.80 4.25
CA LEU A 7 -43.87 -0.17 4.15
C LEU A 7 -43.02 -0.66 5.34
N ALA A 8 -42.42 -1.83 5.22
CA ALA A 8 -41.46 -2.35 6.19
C ALA A 8 -40.10 -2.49 5.51
N THR A 9 -39.46 -1.32 5.37
CA THR A 9 -38.01 -1.08 5.35
C THR A 9 -37.12 -2.28 5.01
N LEU A 10 -36.71 -2.32 3.74
CA LEU A 10 -35.45 -2.88 3.28
C LEU A 10 -34.31 -2.14 4.02
N LEU A 11 -33.99 -2.57 5.24
CA LEU A 11 -32.72 -2.28 5.88
C LEU A 11 -31.67 -3.15 5.18
N PHE A 12 -31.31 -2.74 3.97
CA PHE A 12 -30.04 -3.12 3.37
C PHE A 12 -28.98 -2.38 4.19
N THR A 13 -28.67 -2.90 5.38
CA THR A 13 -27.49 -2.48 6.13
C THR A 13 -26.31 -2.84 5.24
N GLY A 14 -25.83 -1.87 4.47
CA GLY A 14 -24.62 -2.00 3.68
C GLY A 14 -23.49 -2.34 4.63
N GLN A 15 -23.09 -3.61 4.67
CA GLN A 15 -21.83 -3.97 5.27
C GLN A 15 -20.76 -3.34 4.37
N LEU A 16 -20.18 -2.23 4.84
CA LEU A 16 -19.01 -1.63 4.21
C LEU A 16 -17.86 -2.62 4.42
N THR A 17 -17.68 -3.54 3.47
CA THR A 17 -16.49 -4.38 3.39
C THR A 17 -15.35 -3.46 2.98
N TYR A 18 -14.57 -2.98 3.95
CA TYR A 18 -13.35 -2.24 3.66
C TYR A 18 -12.30 -3.23 3.14
N ALA A 19 -11.71 -2.93 1.98
CA ALA A 19 -10.61 -3.71 1.45
C ALA A 19 -9.33 -3.39 2.23
N LEU A 20 -8.51 -4.41 2.48
CA LEU A 20 -7.17 -4.22 2.99
C LEU A 20 -6.27 -3.72 1.86
N GLU A 21 -5.62 -2.58 2.06
CA GLU A 21 -4.61 -2.02 1.18
C GLU A 21 -3.24 -2.19 1.82
N VAL A 22 -2.29 -2.75 1.08
CA VAL A 22 -0.87 -2.80 1.47
C VAL A 22 -0.04 -2.17 0.39
N MET A 23 0.85 -1.26 0.76
CA MET A 23 1.71 -0.55 -0.19
C MET A 23 3.03 -0.14 0.45
N VAL A 24 4.04 0.09 -0.39
CA VAL A 24 5.32 0.65 0.04
C VAL A 24 5.50 2.03 -0.56
N CYS A 25 5.63 3.04 0.29
CA CYS A 25 5.93 4.41 -0.09
C CYS A 25 7.44 4.60 -0.23
N VAL A 26 7.90 5.11 -1.38
CA VAL A 26 9.32 5.35 -1.70
C VAL A 26 9.54 6.73 -2.34
N SER A 27 10.80 7.11 -2.48
CA SER A 27 11.20 8.33 -3.19
C SER A 27 12.51 8.12 -3.95
N PHE A 28 12.68 8.83 -5.06
CA PHE A 28 13.97 8.90 -5.78
C PHE A 28 15.07 9.63 -5.01
N SER A 29 14.75 10.27 -3.88
CA SER A 29 15.74 10.83 -2.94
C SER A 29 16.45 9.76 -2.09
N MET A 30 15.94 8.52 -2.07
CA MET A 30 16.58 7.40 -1.37
C MET A 30 17.93 7.06 -2.00
N PRO A 31 18.90 6.52 -1.22
CA PRO A 31 20.09 5.90 -1.78
C PRO A 31 19.71 4.84 -2.82
N GLN A 32 20.35 4.85 -3.99
CA GLN A 32 19.98 3.98 -5.11
C GLN A 32 19.94 2.50 -4.73
N THR A 33 20.91 2.03 -3.95
CA THR A 33 20.98 0.63 -3.49
C THR A 33 19.81 0.25 -2.60
N LEU A 34 19.38 1.16 -1.71
CA LEU A 34 18.22 0.96 -0.84
C LEU A 34 16.93 0.95 -1.66
N LEU A 35 16.77 1.92 -2.59
CA LEU A 35 15.61 1.97 -3.47
C LEU A 35 15.47 0.67 -4.26
N GLU A 36 16.51 0.24 -4.96
CA GLU A 36 16.47 -1.00 -5.75
C GLU A 36 16.18 -2.23 -4.89
N ALA A 37 16.74 -2.32 -3.68
CA ALA A 37 16.45 -3.42 -2.76
C ALA A 37 14.97 -3.42 -2.33
N THR A 38 14.43 -2.26 -1.97
CA THR A 38 13.00 -2.11 -1.61
C THR A 38 12.08 -2.45 -2.77
N LEU A 39 12.41 -2.00 -4.00
CA LEU A 39 11.60 -2.28 -5.18
C LEU A 39 11.58 -3.76 -5.54
N LYS A 40 12.74 -4.45 -5.45
CA LYS A 40 12.82 -5.90 -5.68
C LYS A 40 11.97 -6.66 -4.68
N GLU A 41 12.09 -6.31 -3.40
CA GLU A 41 11.30 -6.97 -2.35
C GLU A 41 9.80 -6.72 -2.52
N ALA A 42 9.41 -5.50 -2.90
CA ALA A 42 8.01 -5.19 -3.19
C ALA A 42 7.47 -6.00 -4.39
N ALA A 43 8.29 -6.18 -5.44
CA ALA A 43 7.94 -7.00 -6.59
C ALA A 43 7.79 -8.48 -6.22
N ASP A 44 8.69 -9.02 -5.40
CA ASP A 44 8.66 -10.41 -4.93
C ASP A 44 7.37 -10.73 -4.16
N TYR A 45 6.87 -9.77 -3.37
CA TYR A 45 5.61 -9.90 -2.62
C TYR A 45 4.39 -9.32 -3.34
N GLN A 46 4.54 -8.86 -4.58
CA GLN A 46 3.48 -8.22 -5.38
C GLN A 46 2.81 -7.03 -4.65
N ILE A 47 3.57 -6.33 -3.82
CA ILE A 47 3.10 -5.15 -3.10
C ILE A 47 3.29 -3.92 -3.99
N PRO A 48 2.24 -3.11 -4.24
CA PRO A 48 2.36 -1.90 -5.04
C PRO A 48 3.28 -0.89 -4.36
N VAL A 49 4.12 -0.24 -5.17
CA VAL A 49 5.02 0.82 -4.75
C VAL A 49 4.45 2.17 -5.13
N VAL A 50 4.39 3.08 -4.17
CA VAL A 50 3.88 4.44 -4.34
C VAL A 50 5.00 5.46 -4.23
N LEU A 51 5.13 6.30 -5.25
CA LEU A 51 6.13 7.35 -5.33
C LEU A 51 5.57 8.72 -4.96
N ASN A 52 6.36 9.47 -4.19
CA ASN A 52 6.06 10.86 -3.87
C ASN A 52 6.40 11.80 -5.03
N GLY A 53 5.45 11.97 -5.96
CA GLY A 53 5.55 12.98 -7.01
C GLY A 53 6.58 12.67 -8.10
N LEU A 54 7.16 13.73 -8.68
CA LEU A 54 7.93 13.70 -9.92
C LEU A 54 9.41 14.03 -9.70
N ILE A 55 10.30 13.44 -10.50
CA ILE A 55 11.73 13.81 -10.57
C ILE A 55 11.86 15.20 -11.20
N ASP A 56 12.47 16.16 -10.50
CA ASP A 56 12.69 17.53 -10.96
C ASP A 56 11.42 18.22 -11.51
N ASN A 57 10.24 17.91 -10.97
CA ASN A 57 8.94 18.36 -11.51
C ASN A 57 8.68 17.97 -12.98
N SER A 58 9.35 16.93 -13.48
CA SER A 58 9.25 16.48 -14.87
C SER A 58 8.63 15.09 -14.96
N MET A 59 7.45 15.01 -15.57
CA MET A 59 6.80 13.73 -15.86
C MET A 59 7.63 12.89 -16.83
N ALA A 60 8.29 13.51 -17.81
CA ALA A 60 9.10 12.81 -18.80
C ALA A 60 10.29 12.07 -18.16
N LYS A 61 11.06 12.77 -17.31
CA LYS A 61 12.17 12.17 -16.55
C LYS A 61 11.66 11.04 -15.64
N THR A 62 10.53 11.27 -14.99
CA THR A 62 9.91 10.29 -14.10
C THR A 62 9.51 9.04 -14.87
N ALA A 63 8.82 9.18 -16.00
CA ALA A 63 8.41 8.06 -16.85
C ALA A 63 9.60 7.25 -17.36
N GLU A 64 10.66 7.91 -17.85
CA GLU A 64 11.88 7.24 -18.30
C GLU A 64 12.52 6.40 -17.18
N ARG A 65 12.59 6.97 -15.97
CA ARG A 65 13.14 6.27 -14.80
C ARG A 65 12.28 5.08 -14.41
N LEU A 66 10.95 5.24 -14.39
CA LEU A 66 10.03 4.13 -14.11
C LEU A 66 10.12 3.03 -15.14
N MET A 67 10.18 3.36 -16.43
CA MET A 67 10.33 2.38 -17.50
C MET A 67 11.63 1.58 -17.36
N THR A 68 12.71 2.23 -16.93
CA THR A 68 13.98 1.53 -16.66
C THR A 68 13.84 0.57 -15.48
N LEU A 69 13.28 1.03 -14.36
CA LEU A 69 13.05 0.18 -13.18
C LEU A 69 12.13 -1.01 -13.47
N SER A 70 11.04 -0.81 -14.22
CA SER A 70 10.13 -1.89 -14.61
C SER A 70 10.75 -2.90 -15.58
N ARG A 71 11.78 -2.51 -16.35
CA ARG A 71 12.55 -3.46 -17.17
C ARG A 71 13.51 -4.29 -16.33
N ASP A 72 14.17 -3.65 -15.36
CA ASP A 72 15.19 -4.28 -14.52
C ASP A 72 14.59 -5.15 -13.41
N ILE A 73 13.35 -4.87 -13.00
CA ILE A 73 12.64 -5.54 -11.91
C ILE A 73 11.29 -6.05 -12.45
N PRO A 74 11.19 -7.35 -12.81
CA PRO A 74 9.93 -7.91 -13.31
C PRO A 74 8.84 -7.87 -12.22
N ASN A 75 7.57 -7.83 -12.64
CA ASN A 75 6.38 -7.78 -11.75
C ASN A 75 6.27 -6.54 -10.85
N LEU A 76 7.15 -5.55 -11.02
CA LEU A 76 7.11 -4.32 -10.24
C LEU A 76 5.88 -3.47 -10.60
N THR A 77 5.01 -3.24 -9.62
CA THR A 77 3.85 -2.35 -9.75
C THR A 77 4.18 -1.00 -9.13
N LEU A 78 4.24 0.05 -9.96
CA LEU A 78 4.60 1.41 -9.56
C LEU A 78 3.44 2.38 -9.83
N GLN A 79 3.19 3.27 -8.88
CA GLN A 79 2.22 4.35 -8.99
C GLN A 79 2.82 5.67 -8.48
N ILE A 80 2.49 6.77 -9.15
CA ILE A 80 2.77 8.12 -8.65
C ILE A 80 1.51 8.61 -7.97
N ASP A 81 1.52 8.72 -6.64
CA ASP A 81 0.38 9.19 -5.87
C ASP A 81 0.85 9.98 -4.63
N PRO A 82 1.06 11.30 -4.78
CA PRO A 82 1.42 12.15 -3.65
C PRO A 82 0.28 12.25 -2.62
N THR A 83 -0.98 12.01 -3.00
CA THR A 83 -2.10 12.09 -2.06
C THR A 83 -2.09 10.95 -1.06
N ALA A 84 -1.54 9.78 -1.42
CA ALA A 84 -1.30 8.69 -0.46
C ALA A 84 -0.30 9.09 0.64
N PHE A 85 0.73 9.87 0.30
CA PHE A 85 1.70 10.38 1.29
C PHE A 85 1.03 11.32 2.29
N GLU A 86 0.17 12.23 1.81
CA GLU A 86 -0.61 13.12 2.66
C GLU A 86 -1.61 12.34 3.52
N ARG A 87 -2.34 11.40 2.91
CA ARG A 87 -3.37 10.56 3.56
C ARG A 87 -2.82 9.78 4.75
N PHE A 88 -1.61 9.23 4.63
CA PHE A 88 -0.98 8.41 5.67
C PHE A 88 0.07 9.16 6.48
N GLY A 89 0.26 10.47 6.25
CA GLY A 89 1.21 11.29 6.99
C GLY A 89 2.68 10.84 6.83
N ILE A 90 3.04 10.34 5.64
CA ILE A 90 4.37 9.78 5.38
C ILE A 90 5.41 10.90 5.28
N GLN A 91 6.28 10.99 6.28
CA GLN A 91 7.35 12.01 6.34
C GLN A 91 8.74 11.45 6.01
N GLN A 92 8.90 10.13 6.03
CA GLN A 92 10.16 9.44 5.80
C GLN A 92 9.92 8.23 4.91
N VAL A 93 10.93 7.85 4.13
CA VAL A 93 10.89 6.69 3.23
C VAL A 93 12.14 5.82 3.43
N PRO A 94 12.07 4.50 3.19
CA PRO A 94 10.87 3.75 2.79
C PRO A 94 9.87 3.61 3.94
N ALA A 95 8.58 3.50 3.60
CA ALA A 95 7.51 3.28 4.55
C ALA A 95 6.54 2.20 4.04
N LEU A 96 6.31 1.15 4.83
CA LEU A 96 5.30 0.13 4.58
C LEU A 96 3.99 0.56 5.23
N VAL A 97 2.93 0.66 4.44
CA VAL A 97 1.59 1.02 4.91
C VAL A 97 0.67 -0.18 4.79
N VAL A 98 -0.11 -0.43 5.85
CA VAL A 98 -1.24 -1.36 5.84
C VAL A 98 -2.47 -0.58 6.28
N ALA A 99 -3.51 -0.56 5.44
CA ALA A 99 -4.72 0.21 5.68
C ALA A 99 -5.98 -0.64 5.49
N GLU A 100 -6.99 -0.41 6.32
CA GLU A 100 -8.34 -1.00 6.23
C GLU A 100 -9.36 0.12 6.43
N GLY A 101 -9.86 0.66 5.31
CA GLY A 101 -10.76 1.80 5.32
C GLY A 101 -10.11 3.04 5.93
N HIS A 102 -10.47 3.37 7.17
CA HIS A 102 -10.00 4.57 7.88
C HIS A 102 -8.90 4.28 8.90
N ARG A 103 -8.61 3.00 9.13
CA ARG A 103 -7.55 2.55 10.06
C ARG A 103 -6.32 2.21 9.24
N PHE A 104 -5.15 2.60 9.71
CA PHE A 104 -3.90 2.24 9.06
C PHE A 104 -2.77 2.18 10.07
N ASP A 105 -1.70 1.50 9.68
CA ASP A 105 -0.42 1.47 10.38
C ASP A 105 0.71 1.68 9.37
N VAL A 106 1.80 2.30 9.84
CA VAL A 106 2.96 2.66 9.02
C VAL A 106 4.23 2.22 9.72
N LEU A 107 5.00 1.36 9.06
CA LEU A 107 6.35 1.02 9.48
C LEU A 107 7.39 1.74 8.65
N TYR A 108 8.36 2.35 9.33
CA TYR A 108 9.46 3.06 8.72
C TYR A 108 10.77 2.27 8.79
N GLY A 109 11.64 2.50 7.82
CA GLY A 109 13.04 2.09 7.84
C GLY A 109 13.38 0.87 6.97
N ASN A 110 14.64 0.47 7.02
CA ASN A 110 15.19 -0.64 6.21
C ASN A 110 14.83 -2.01 6.81
N LEU A 111 13.54 -2.27 6.95
CA LEU A 111 13.00 -3.56 7.33
C LEU A 111 12.74 -4.36 6.05
N ARG A 112 13.07 -5.66 6.09
CA ARG A 112 12.56 -6.60 5.09
C ARG A 112 11.03 -6.52 5.14
N LEU A 113 10.35 -6.34 4.01
CA LEU A 113 8.90 -6.22 3.94
C LEU A 113 8.20 -7.38 4.64
N LYS A 114 8.71 -8.62 4.52
CA LYS A 114 8.18 -9.78 5.24
C LYS A 114 8.21 -9.59 6.76
N GLU A 115 9.32 -9.09 7.28
CA GLU A 115 9.50 -8.81 8.71
C GLU A 115 8.62 -7.63 9.15
N GLY A 116 8.52 -6.59 8.31
CA GLY A 116 7.62 -5.46 8.55
C GLY A 116 6.16 -5.92 8.66
N LEU A 117 5.70 -6.73 7.72
CA LEU A 117 4.36 -7.31 7.74
C LEU A 117 4.12 -8.19 8.97
N TYR A 118 5.11 -8.99 9.39
CA TYR A 118 5.02 -9.80 10.59
C TYR A 118 4.84 -8.93 11.85
N ARG A 119 5.62 -7.84 11.97
CA ARG A 119 5.53 -6.91 13.10
C ARG A 119 4.20 -6.16 13.15
N LEU A 120 3.62 -5.80 12.00
CA LEU A 120 2.28 -5.22 11.94
C LEU A 120 1.21 -6.17 12.47
N VAL A 121 1.40 -7.48 12.30
CA VAL A 121 0.46 -8.50 12.82
C VAL A 121 0.64 -8.74 14.32
N GLU A 122 1.88 -8.80 14.80
CA GLU A 122 2.16 -9.03 16.23
C GLU A 122 1.92 -7.79 17.10
N GLY A 123 2.10 -6.59 16.54
CA GLY A 123 2.19 -5.32 17.26
C GLY A 123 0.86 -4.61 17.59
N ASP A 124 -0.27 -5.31 17.71
CA ASP A 124 -1.57 -4.75 18.14
C ASP A 124 -2.44 -4.07 17.04
N ALA A 125 -2.10 -4.16 15.75
CA ALA A 125 -2.89 -3.48 14.70
C ALA A 125 -4.28 -4.12 14.46
N GLY A 126 -4.44 -5.43 14.67
CA GLY A 126 -5.68 -6.15 14.33
C GLY A 126 -6.07 -6.08 12.83
N LEU A 127 -5.22 -5.48 11.99
CA LEU A 127 -5.39 -5.34 10.55
C LEU A 127 -4.88 -6.62 9.86
N THR A 128 -5.75 -7.62 9.94
CA THR A 128 -5.85 -8.87 9.16
C THR A 128 -4.71 -9.89 9.16
N ASN A 129 -5.03 -11.03 9.78
CA ASN A 129 -4.34 -12.31 9.64
C ASN A 129 -4.44 -12.94 8.24
N ALA A 130 -5.39 -12.55 7.39
CA ALA A 130 -5.65 -13.23 6.11
C ALA A 130 -4.59 -12.89 5.03
N PHE A 131 -4.24 -11.61 4.89
CA PHE A 131 -3.25 -11.15 3.91
C PHE A 131 -1.83 -11.57 4.29
N VAL A 132 -1.45 -11.44 5.56
CA VAL A 132 -0.14 -11.93 6.02
C VAL A 132 -0.04 -13.44 5.90
N ARG A 133 -1.11 -14.18 6.18
CA ARG A 133 -1.14 -15.61 5.95
C ARG A 133 -0.92 -15.96 4.47
N SER A 134 -1.42 -15.19 3.50
CA SER A 134 -1.12 -15.44 2.07
C SER A 134 0.35 -15.16 1.70
N LEU A 135 1.06 -14.30 2.44
CA LEU A 135 2.48 -14.00 2.20
C LEU A 135 3.45 -14.93 2.95
N THR A 136 2.95 -15.77 3.86
CA THR A 136 3.76 -16.73 4.64
C THR A 136 3.66 -18.17 4.14
N HIS A 137 2.81 -18.46 3.15
CA HIS A 137 2.71 -19.80 2.56
C HIS A 137 3.66 -19.94 1.37
N ASP A 138 4.95 -20.12 1.67
CA ASP A 138 5.96 -20.74 0.81
C ASP A 138 6.87 -21.62 1.68
#